data_AF-A0A2E9TCX8-F1
#
_entry.id   AF-A0A2E9TCX8-F1
#
_cell.length_a   1.000
_cell.length_b   1.000
_cell.length_c   1.000
_cell.angle_alpha   90.00
_cell.angle_beta   90.00
_cell.angle_gamma   90.00
#
_symmetry.space_group_name_H-M   'P 1'
#
loop_
_entity.id
_entity.type
_entity.pdbx_description
1 polymer ?
#
loop_
_entity_poly.entity_id
_entity_poly.type
_entity_poly.pdbx_seq_one_letter_code
_entity_poly.pdbx_strand_id
1 'polypeptide(L)' 'MGNVISAIDTTGDAFLDASITIGADGLGLISYRDSTNNDLKVAHCSNTNCTSATITSLDETGNVGLDTSVTIGADGLG' A
#
# COMPACT_ATOMS: atom_id res chain seq x y z
N MET A 1 -11.13 -23.67 -0.75
CA MET A 1 -10.25 -22.55 -1.13
C MET A 1 -10.67 -21.37 -0.27
N GLY A 2 -9.93 -21.11 0.81
CA GLY A 2 -10.27 -20.05 1.77
C GLY A 2 -9.53 -18.77 1.38
N ASN A 3 -10.21 -17.64 1.45
CA ASN A 3 -9.55 -16.35 1.35
C ASN A 3 -8.67 -16.16 2.60
N VAL A 4 -7.39 -15.83 2.42
CA VAL A 4 -6.52 -15.48 3.54
C VAL A 4 -6.67 -13.99 3.80
N ILE A 5 -7.07 -13.62 5.01
CA ILE A 5 -7.13 -12.21 5.45
C ILE A 5 -5.95 -12.00 6.39
N SER A 6 -5.05 -11.10 6.03
CA SER A 6 -3.89 -10.72 6.84
C SER A 6 -3.73 -9.21 6.82
N ALA A 7 -3.35 -8.64 7.96
CA ALA A 7 -3.01 -7.22 8.04
C ALA A 7 -1.59 -7.02 7.49
N ILE A 8 -1.45 -6.14 6.51
CA ILE A 8 -0.16 -5.83 5.87
C ILE A 8 0.64 -4.80 6.66
N ASP A 9 -0.05 -3.88 7.31
CA ASP A 9 0.49 -2.88 8.22
C ASP A 9 -0.39 -2.90 9.49
N THR A 10 0.24 -2.86 10.65
CA THR A 10 -0.44 -2.78 11.95
C THR A 10 -0.02 -1.52 12.73
N THR A 11 0.75 -0.64 12.10
CA THR A 11 1.20 0.64 12.65
C THR A 11 0.20 1.73 12.25
N GLY A 12 -0.93 1.77 12.96
CA GLY A 12 -2.01 2.73 12.71
C GLY A 12 -3.37 2.06 12.84
N ASP A 13 -4.30 2.75 13.51
CA ASP A 13 -5.62 2.19 13.85
C ASP A 13 -6.67 2.39 12.74
N ALA A 14 -6.37 3.22 11.73
CA ALA A 14 -7.29 3.52 10.63
C ALA A 14 -6.53 3.75 9.32
N PHE A 15 -6.69 2.79 8.40
CA PHE A 15 -6.29 2.92 7.01
C PHE A 15 -7.48 3.45 6.21
N LEU A 16 -7.27 4.57 5.52
CA LEU A 16 -8.27 5.18 4.64
C LEU A 16 -7.70 5.29 3.23
N ASP A 17 -8.59 5.35 2.25
CA ASP A 17 -8.29 5.74 0.87
C ASP A 17 -7.27 4.84 0.15
N ALA A 18 -7.28 3.53 0.43
CA ALA A 18 -6.33 2.62 -0.18
C ALA A 18 -6.59 2.40 -1.69
N SER A 19 -5.51 2.39 -2.47
CA SER A 19 -5.51 1.99 -3.88
C SER A 19 -4.51 0.86 -4.10
N ILE A 20 -4.84 -0.08 -4.99
CA ILE A 20 -4.00 -1.24 -5.30
C ILE A 20 -3.83 -1.39 -6.81
N THR A 21 -2.62 -1.79 -7.19
CA THR A 21 -2.29 -2.26 -8.54
C THR A 21 -1.40 -3.51 -8.45
N ILE A 22 -1.16 -4.17 -9.58
CA ILE A 22 -0.23 -5.29 -9.67
C ILE A 22 1.03 -4.81 -10.40
N GLY A 23 2.17 -4.91 -9.72
CA GLY A 23 3.49 -4.58 -10.26
C GLY A 23 3.88 -5.48 -11.44
N ALA A 24 4.90 -5.05 -12.19
CA ALA A 24 5.44 -5.84 -13.30
C ALA A 24 6.05 -7.19 -12.85
N ASP A 25 6.37 -7.32 -11.56
CA ASP A 25 6.81 -8.54 -10.91
C ASP A 25 5.65 -9.50 -10.51
N GLY A 26 4.40 -9.09 -10.75
CA GLY A 26 3.21 -9.86 -10.43
C GLY A 26 2.79 -9.76 -8.97
N LEU A 27 3.36 -8.84 -8.19
CA LEU A 27 3.05 -8.63 -6.78
C LEU A 27 2.18 -7.39 -6.58
N GLY A 28 1.40 -7.37 -5.49
CA GLY A 28 0.55 -6.23 -5.18
C GLY A 28 1.37 -5.00 -4.76
N LEU A 29 1.02 -3.84 -5.30
CA LEU A 29 1.51 -2.54 -4.86
C LEU A 29 0.32 -1.73 -4.35
N ILE A 30 0.37 -1.32 -3.10
CA ILE A 30 -0.76 -0.73 -2.37
C ILE A 30 -0.33 0.62 -1.84
N SER A 31 -1.00 1.70 -2.24
CA SER A 31 -0.89 3.00 -1.58
C SER A 31 -2.04 3.17 -0.59
N TYR A 32 -1.77 3.77 0.56
CA TYR A 32 -2.80 4.05 1.57
C TYR A 32 -2.38 5.18 2.49
N ARG A 33 -3.38 5.82 3.10
CA ARG A 33 -3.17 6.82 4.14
C ARG A 33 -3.11 6.14 5.51
N ASP A 34 -2.03 6.37 6.23
CA ASP A 34 -1.98 6.14 7.66
C ASP A 34 -2.64 7.34 8.34
N SER A 35 -3.91 7.21 8.76
CA SER A 35 -4.62 8.34 9.37
C SER A 35 -4.19 8.63 10.81
N THR A 36 -3.47 7.71 11.46
CA THR A 36 -2.92 7.95 12.80
C THR A 36 -1.79 8.96 12.73
N ASN A 37 -0.90 8.83 11.74
CA ASN A 37 0.23 9.74 11.54
C ASN A 37 -0.06 10.84 10.49
N ASN A 38 -1.10 10.66 9.67
CA ASN A 38 -1.44 11.45 8.48
C ASN A 38 -0.44 11.33 7.32
N ASP A 39 0.19 10.16 7.23
CA ASP A 39 1.24 9.86 6.27
C ASP A 39 0.70 9.13 5.05
N LEU A 40 1.33 9.33 3.90
CA LEU A 40 1.14 8.49 2.73
C LEU A 40 2.16 7.35 2.77
N LYS A 41 1.66 6.12 2.85
CA LYS A 41 2.47 4.91 2.82
C LYS A 41 2.21 4.10 1.57
N VAL A 42 3.22 3.33 1.15
CA VAL A 42 3.12 2.31 0.11
C VAL A 42 3.61 0.98 0.66
N ALA A 43 2.82 -0.07 0.44
CA ALA A 43 3.21 -1.45 0.69
C ALA A 43 3.43 -2.17 -0.65
N HIS A 44 4.60 -2.75 -0.81
CA HIS A 44 4.89 -3.67 -1.90
C HIS A 44 4.90 -5.10 -1.37
N CYS A 45 3.93 -5.91 -1.78
CA CYS A 45 3.76 -7.28 -1.34
C CYS A 45 5.00 -8.10 -1.71
N SER A 46 5.45 -8.98 -0.81
CA SER A 46 6.53 -9.94 -1.06
C SER A 46 6.02 -11.28 -1.61
N ASN A 47 4.69 -11.45 -1.70
CA ASN A 47 4.04 -12.63 -2.25
C ASN A 47 2.65 -12.29 -2.82
N THR A 48 2.12 -13.16 -3.66
CA THR A 48 0.83 -12.96 -4.36
C THR A 48 -0.39 -12.93 -3.43
N ASN A 49 -0.28 -13.54 -2.24
CA ASN A 49 -1.33 -13.48 -1.22
C ASN A 49 -1.20 -12.23 -0.32
N CYS A 50 -0.19 -11.39 -0.56
CA CYS A 50 0.19 -10.22 0.23
C CYS A 50 0.20 -10.46 1.75
N THR A 51 0.63 -11.64 2.21
CA THR A 51 0.75 -11.91 3.66
C THR A 51 2.03 -11.34 4.28
N SER A 52 2.90 -10.77 3.45
CA SER A 52 4.14 -10.08 3.81
C SER A 52 4.34 -8.97 2.79
N ALA A 53 4.80 -7.80 3.23
CA ALA A 53 5.07 -6.66 2.37
C ALA A 53 6.24 -5.82 2.93
N THR A 54 6.92 -5.12 2.05
CA THR A 54 7.81 -4.02 2.42
C THR A 54 6.99 -2.74 2.44
N ILE A 55 6.97 -2.04 3.57
CA ILE A 55 6.25 -0.77 3.73
C ILE A 55 7.25 0.38 3.65
N THR A 56 6.87 1.46 2.97
CA THR A 56 7.65 2.68 2.86
C THR A 56 6.72 3.88 3.03
N SER A 57 7.07 4.78 3.95
CA SER A 57 6.44 6.11 4.03
C SER A 57 6.99 6.97 2.89
N LEU A 58 6.11 7.49 2.03
CA LEU A 58 6.49 8.36 0.92
C LEU A 58 6.46 9.84 1.33
N ASP A 59 5.48 10.22 2.14
CA ASP A 59 5.34 11.58 2.65
C ASP A 59 4.79 11.53 4.07
N GLU A 60 5.50 12.20 4.97
CA GLU A 60 5.26 12.24 6.42
C GLU A 60 4.97 13.67 6.91
N THR A 61 4.83 14.64 6.00
CA THR A 61 4.74 16.06 6.35
C THR A 61 3.36 16.64 6.11
N GLY A 62 2.63 16.90 7.20
CA GLY A 62 1.33 17.54 7.16
C GLY A 62 0.17 16.54 7.07
N ASN A 63 -0.84 16.83 6.25
CA ASN A 63 -1.96 15.93 6.03
C ASN A 63 -1.96 15.48 4.56
N VAL A 64 -1.39 14.31 4.32
CA VAL A 64 -1.10 13.80 2.98
C VAL A 64 -1.78 12.44 2.73
N GLY A 65 -1.76 12.00 1.47
CA GLY A 65 -2.28 10.69 1.08
C GLY A 65 -3.80 10.55 0.98
N LEU A 66 -4.55 11.65 1.04
CA LEU A 66 -5.99 11.65 0.79
C LEU A 66 -6.28 11.22 -0.65
N ASP A 67 -7.28 10.35 -0.82
CA ASP A 67 -7.76 9.87 -2.13
C ASP A 67 -6.63 9.33 -3.04
N THR A 68 -5.66 8.62 -2.46
CA THR A 68 -4.51 8.13 -3.23
C THR A 68 -4.96 7.18 -4.34
N SER A 69 -4.30 7.29 -5.50
CA SER A 69 -4.47 6.39 -6.62
C SER A 69 -3.10 5.99 -7.15
N VAL A 70 -2.93 4.70 -7.41
CA VAL A 70 -1.68 4.14 -7.93
C VAL A 70 -1.96 3.37 -9.21
N THR A 71 -1.09 3.57 -10.20
CA THR A 71 -1.01 2.78 -11.42
C THR A 71 0.44 2.39 -11.64
N ILE A 72 0.71 1.46 -12.56
CA ILE A 72 2.09 1.11 -12.92
C ILE A 72 2.45 1.83 -14.22
N GLY A 73 3.63 2.45 -14.26
CA GLY A 73 4.17 3.08 -15.46
C GLY A 73 4.34 2.08 -16.61
N ALA A 74 4.35 2.56 -17.85
CA ALA A 74 4.57 1.70 -19.03
C ALA A 74 5.95 1.02 -19.04
N ASP A 75 6.87 1.51 -18.22
CA ASP A 75 8.19 0.93 -17.94
C ASP A 75 8.15 -0.18 -16.87
N GLY A 76 6.99 -0.46 -16.28
CA GLY A 76 6.82 -1.48 -15.25
C GLY A 76 7.34 -1.07 -13.87
N LEU A 77 7.74 0.18 -13.71
CA LEU A 77 8.15 0.77 -12.45
C LEU A 77 6.98 1.68 -12.00
N GLY A 78 6.51 1.50 -10.76
CA GLY A 78 5.41 2.28 -10.19
C GLY A 78 5.61 3.78 -10.34
#